data_AF-A0A1D2N3Q4-F1
#
_entry.id   AF-A0A1D2N3Q4-F1
#
_cell.length_a   1.000
_cell.length_b   1.000
_cell.length_c   1.000
_cell.angle_alpha   90.00
_cell.angle_beta   90.00
_cell.angle_gamma   90.00
#
_symmetry.space_group_name_H-M   'P 1'
#
loop_
_entity.id
_entity.type
_entity.pdbx_description
1 polymer ?
#
loop_
_entity_poly.entity_id
_entity_poly.type
_entity_poly.pdbx_seq_one_letter_code
_entity_poly.pdbx_strand_id
1 'polypeptide(L)'
;MTCRDKRRKLDPSEYTFADLVSSQRLKRPGELNGQQFIIRNCINSKIYLLDHVSTMTIDDCNDCIFVTGPVSGSIFLRDSKNCTLMCASSQLRLRDCQNIYLYTACESDPIIEASTDVIIGPYFLSYKGIKDHFTSAKLSNFKATRWAQIYDFTPNDVTPNWGRYDREKQDPHKFICPPMPICEFEDLEISLEASKSFVPVTRYTDEEDLLHRQRRHEIIFDLQQDDDFKTVMTYYREKFTTPNDLNTDRIRGGPRHFLGNVEMRGTQVIFIYYDEEDESVK
;
A
#
# COMPACT_ATOMS: atom_id res chain seq x y z
N MET A 1 -6.88 -46.59 -11.19
CA MET A 1 -7.56 -45.52 -11.94
C MET A 1 -7.14 -44.20 -11.34
N THR A 2 -6.35 -43.40 -12.05
CA THR A 2 -5.96 -42.07 -11.60
C THR A 2 -7.12 -41.09 -11.88
N CYS A 3 -7.71 -40.52 -10.83
CA CYS A 3 -8.58 -39.35 -10.98
C CYS A 3 -7.72 -38.24 -11.59
N ARG A 4 -7.85 -38.03 -12.89
CA ARG A 4 -7.33 -36.83 -13.54
C ARG A 4 -8.11 -35.65 -12.96
N ASP A 5 -7.42 -34.89 -12.12
CA ASP A 5 -7.86 -33.62 -11.59
C ASP A 5 -8.26 -32.73 -12.78
N LYS A 6 -9.58 -32.58 -12.99
CA LYS A 6 -10.12 -31.74 -14.06
C LYS A 6 -9.91 -30.29 -13.61
N ARG A 7 -8.71 -29.74 -13.87
CA ARG A 7 -8.46 -28.31 -13.71
C ARG A 7 -9.58 -27.56 -14.43
N ARG A 8 -10.35 -26.76 -13.69
CA ARG A 8 -11.37 -25.88 -14.24
C ARG A 8 -10.72 -25.04 -15.35
N LYS A 9 -11.31 -25.05 -16.54
CA LYS A 9 -10.87 -24.18 -17.64
C LYS A 9 -11.25 -22.76 -17.26
N LEU A 10 -10.27 -21.92 -16.95
CA LEU A 10 -10.48 -20.52 -16.59
C LEU A 10 -10.90 -19.73 -17.82
N ASP A 11 -11.91 -18.87 -17.67
CA ASP A 11 -12.32 -17.93 -18.70
C ASP A 11 -11.51 -16.63 -18.52
N PRO A 12 -10.69 -16.20 -19.50
CA PRO A 12 -9.91 -14.96 -19.41
C PRO A 12 -10.73 -13.71 -19.09
N SER A 13 -12.02 -13.70 -19.44
CA SER A 13 -12.91 -12.57 -19.17
C SER A 13 -13.22 -12.41 -17.68
N GLU A 14 -13.14 -13.48 -16.88
CA GLU A 14 -13.29 -13.42 -15.42
C GLU A 14 -12.14 -12.67 -14.74
N TYR A 15 -10.99 -12.56 -15.42
CA TYR A 15 -9.73 -12.02 -14.91
C TYR A 15 -9.27 -10.76 -15.65
N THR A 16 -10.20 -10.13 -16.37
CA THR A 16 -9.95 -8.91 -17.12
C THR A 16 -11.05 -7.90 -16.88
N PHE A 17 -10.68 -6.66 -16.56
CA PHE A 17 -11.56 -5.50 -16.69
C PHE A 17 -11.05 -4.62 -17.83
N ALA A 18 -11.86 -4.47 -18.87
CA ALA A 18 -11.52 -3.68 -20.05
C ALA A 18 -12.65 -2.72 -20.40
N ASP A 19 -12.29 -1.58 -20.99
CA ASP A 19 -13.22 -0.68 -21.67
C ASP A 19 -14.32 -0.12 -20.74
N LEU A 20 -14.01 0.03 -19.45
CA LEU A 20 -14.93 0.56 -18.45
C LEU A 20 -14.96 2.09 -18.51
N VAL A 21 -16.15 2.67 -18.45
CA VAL A 21 -16.33 4.13 -18.42
C VAL A 21 -17.28 4.48 -17.27
N SER A 22 -16.85 5.38 -16.38
CA SER A 22 -17.68 5.87 -15.26
C SER A 22 -18.28 4.75 -14.42
N SER A 23 -17.48 3.72 -14.16
CA SER A 23 -17.95 2.45 -13.61
C SER A 23 -17.23 2.08 -12.32
N GLN A 24 -17.93 1.30 -11.51
CA GLN A 24 -17.37 0.67 -10.32
C GLN A 24 -17.39 -0.84 -10.46
N ARG A 25 -16.27 -1.48 -10.12
CA ARG A 25 -16.12 -2.93 -10.14
C ARG A 25 -15.44 -3.43 -8.89
N LEU A 26 -15.88 -4.59 -8.43
CA LEU A 26 -15.36 -5.29 -7.27
C LEU A 26 -15.06 -6.74 -7.64
N LYS A 27 -13.92 -7.23 -7.18
CA LYS A 27 -13.64 -8.66 -7.02
C LYS A 27 -13.54 -8.96 -5.53
N ARG A 28 -14.39 -9.86 -5.05
CA ARG A 28 -14.52 -10.21 -3.63
C ARG A 28 -13.45 -11.22 -3.20
N PRO A 29 -13.19 -11.35 -1.88
CA PRO A 29 -12.36 -12.42 -1.36
C PRO A 29 -12.77 -13.79 -1.91
N GLY A 30 -11.80 -14.54 -2.46
CA GLY A 30 -12.02 -15.87 -3.04
C GLY A 30 -12.50 -15.88 -4.50
N GLU A 31 -12.60 -14.75 -5.18
CA GLU A 31 -12.95 -14.71 -6.62
C GLU A 31 -11.72 -14.78 -7.53
N LEU A 32 -10.55 -14.30 -7.08
CA LEU A 32 -9.33 -14.24 -7.88
C LEU A 32 -8.39 -15.41 -7.59
N ASN A 33 -8.29 -15.84 -6.33
CA ASN A 33 -7.50 -17.01 -5.89
C ASN A 33 -6.09 -17.09 -6.54
N GLY A 34 -5.36 -15.98 -6.55
CA GLY A 34 -3.98 -15.93 -7.03
C GLY A 34 -3.82 -16.01 -8.56
N GLN A 35 -4.90 -15.88 -9.33
CA GLN A 35 -4.77 -15.74 -10.79
C GLN A 35 -4.20 -14.37 -11.17
N GLN A 36 -3.68 -14.27 -12.40
CA GLN A 36 -3.29 -12.98 -12.97
C GLN A 36 -4.53 -12.12 -13.20
N PHE A 37 -4.40 -10.80 -13.11
CA PHE A 37 -5.48 -9.87 -13.45
C PHE A 37 -5.02 -8.77 -14.40
N ILE A 38 -5.86 -8.43 -15.39
CA ILE A 38 -5.58 -7.38 -16.37
C ILE A 38 -6.64 -6.30 -16.27
N ILE A 39 -6.22 -5.05 -16.20
CA ILE A 39 -7.07 -3.87 -16.31
C ILE A 39 -6.58 -3.08 -17.52
N ARG A 40 -7.47 -2.71 -18.45
CA ARG A 40 -7.06 -1.91 -19.61
C ARG A 40 -8.14 -0.95 -20.09
N ASN A 41 -7.73 0.18 -20.66
CA ASN A 41 -8.63 1.13 -21.34
C ASN A 41 -9.83 1.55 -20.46
N CYS A 42 -9.59 1.82 -19.17
CA CYS A 42 -10.65 2.26 -18.26
C CYS A 42 -10.60 3.78 -18.08
N ILE A 43 -11.76 4.43 -18.03
CA ILE A 43 -11.90 5.88 -17.85
C ILE A 43 -12.84 6.16 -16.68
N ASN A 44 -12.45 7.07 -15.78
CA ASN A 44 -13.28 7.54 -14.66
C ASN A 44 -13.86 6.38 -13.83
N SER A 45 -13.06 5.34 -13.58
CA SER A 45 -13.55 4.08 -13.00
C SER A 45 -12.87 3.73 -11.68
N LYS A 46 -13.62 3.07 -10.79
CA LYS A 46 -13.16 2.63 -9.47
C LYS A 46 -13.14 1.11 -9.44
N ILE A 47 -11.96 0.53 -9.26
CA ILE A 47 -11.76 -0.92 -9.34
C ILE A 47 -11.14 -1.41 -8.04
N TYR A 48 -11.84 -2.34 -7.39
CA TYR A 48 -11.45 -2.94 -6.12
C TYR A 48 -11.21 -4.44 -6.34
N LEU A 49 -9.99 -4.91 -6.12
CA LEU A 49 -9.63 -6.33 -6.21
C LEU A 49 -9.25 -6.81 -4.81
N LEU A 50 -10.24 -7.20 -4.00
CA LEU A 50 -10.03 -7.53 -2.58
C LEU A 50 -9.75 -9.02 -2.37
N ASP A 51 -8.77 -9.53 -3.10
CA ASP A 51 -8.26 -10.90 -3.03
C ASP A 51 -6.76 -10.88 -3.36
N HIS A 52 -6.06 -12.00 -3.16
CA HIS A 52 -4.69 -12.15 -3.62
C HIS A 52 -4.64 -12.43 -5.13
N VAL A 53 -3.64 -11.84 -5.78
CA VAL A 53 -3.43 -11.89 -7.24
C VAL A 53 -1.98 -12.33 -7.49
N SER A 54 -1.70 -13.09 -8.55
CA SER A 54 -0.31 -13.45 -8.86
C SER A 54 0.46 -12.29 -9.49
N THR A 55 -0.07 -11.73 -10.57
CA THR A 55 0.48 -10.56 -11.27
C THR A 55 -0.63 -9.66 -11.75
N MET A 56 -0.36 -8.36 -11.84
CA MET A 56 -1.35 -7.39 -12.29
C MET A 56 -0.78 -6.45 -13.35
N THR A 57 -1.57 -6.17 -14.37
CA THR A 57 -1.23 -5.20 -15.42
C THR A 57 -2.38 -4.21 -15.55
N ILE A 58 -2.05 -2.92 -15.54
CA ILE A 58 -2.98 -1.80 -15.67
C ILE A 58 -2.48 -0.93 -16.81
N ASP A 59 -3.21 -0.90 -17.92
CA ASP A 59 -2.81 -0.22 -19.16
C ASP A 59 -3.85 0.82 -19.59
N ASP A 60 -3.41 1.94 -20.15
CA ASP A 60 -4.27 2.91 -20.84
C ASP A 60 -5.45 3.41 -19.99
N CYS A 61 -5.24 3.62 -18.68
CA CYS A 61 -6.30 4.02 -17.77
C CYS A 61 -6.22 5.51 -17.40
N ASN A 62 -7.36 6.19 -17.43
CA ASN A 62 -7.44 7.63 -17.15
C ASN A 62 -8.48 7.94 -16.07
N ASP A 63 -8.13 8.82 -15.13
CA ASP A 63 -9.01 9.26 -14.03
C ASP A 63 -9.55 8.10 -13.18
N CYS A 64 -8.73 7.06 -12.95
CA CYS A 64 -9.15 5.83 -12.28
C CYS A 64 -8.60 5.69 -10.86
N ILE A 65 -9.31 4.90 -10.04
CA ILE A 65 -8.89 4.50 -8.70
C ILE A 65 -8.79 2.97 -8.67
N PHE A 66 -7.64 2.48 -8.21
CA PHE A 66 -7.35 1.06 -8.06
C PHE A 66 -7.02 0.76 -6.60
N VAL A 67 -7.76 -0.18 -6.02
CA VAL A 67 -7.47 -0.72 -4.69
C VAL A 67 -7.31 -2.22 -4.83
N THR A 68 -6.13 -2.74 -4.56
CA THR A 68 -5.86 -4.18 -4.68
C THR A 68 -5.41 -4.76 -3.35
N GLY A 69 -5.81 -6.01 -3.12
CA GLY A 69 -5.16 -6.91 -2.20
C GLY A 69 -3.71 -7.21 -2.62
N PRO A 70 -3.04 -8.08 -1.88
CA PRO A 70 -1.63 -8.39 -2.10
C PRO A 70 -1.39 -9.12 -3.43
N VAL A 71 -0.40 -8.63 -4.18
CA VAL A 71 0.02 -9.21 -5.46
C VAL A 71 1.36 -9.93 -5.29
N SER A 72 1.37 -11.26 -5.41
CA SER A 72 2.57 -12.08 -5.16
C SER A 72 3.79 -11.68 -5.98
N GLY A 73 3.57 -11.20 -7.20
CA GLY A 73 4.62 -10.83 -8.13
C GLY A 73 4.65 -9.33 -8.36
N SER A 74 4.52 -8.98 -9.64
CA SER A 74 4.67 -7.63 -10.13
C SER A 74 3.32 -6.98 -10.43
N ILE A 75 3.24 -5.70 -10.12
CA ILE A 75 2.25 -4.78 -10.68
C ILE A 75 2.94 -3.91 -11.73
N PHE A 76 2.36 -3.85 -12.93
CA PHE A 76 2.77 -2.92 -13.99
C PHE A 76 1.64 -1.93 -14.25
N LEU A 77 1.91 -0.64 -14.06
CA LEU A 77 1.03 0.45 -14.44
C LEU A 77 1.65 1.19 -15.64
N ARG A 78 0.94 1.22 -16.77
CA ARG A 78 1.46 1.75 -18.03
C ARG A 78 0.48 2.69 -18.68
N ASP A 79 1.00 3.69 -19.39
CA ASP A 79 0.23 4.56 -20.28
C ASP A 79 -1.02 5.18 -19.61
N SER A 80 -0.91 5.50 -18.31
CA SER A 80 -2.06 5.86 -17.47
C SER A 80 -1.92 7.25 -16.86
N LYS A 81 -3.03 7.97 -16.71
CA LYS A 81 -3.02 9.37 -16.24
C LYS A 81 -4.07 9.64 -15.16
N ASN A 82 -3.77 10.56 -14.26
CA ASN A 82 -4.67 11.00 -13.19
C ASN A 82 -5.21 9.83 -12.36
N CYS A 83 -4.37 8.84 -12.06
CA CYS A 83 -4.80 7.61 -11.38
C CYS A 83 -4.32 7.57 -9.94
N THR A 84 -5.08 6.87 -9.10
CA THR A 84 -4.65 6.49 -7.74
C THR A 84 -4.55 4.98 -7.64
N LEU A 85 -3.43 4.47 -7.11
CA LEU A 85 -3.18 3.04 -6.89
C LEU A 85 -2.81 2.79 -5.42
N MET A 86 -3.66 2.03 -4.71
CA MET A 86 -3.36 1.47 -3.39
C MET A 86 -3.05 -0.02 -3.56
N CYS A 87 -1.80 -0.43 -3.28
CA CYS A 87 -1.36 -1.80 -3.55
C CYS A 87 -0.30 -2.35 -2.61
N ALA A 88 -0.26 -3.67 -2.46
CA ALA A 88 0.87 -4.39 -1.89
C ALA A 88 1.41 -5.38 -2.92
N SER A 89 2.72 -5.43 -3.13
CA SER A 89 3.34 -6.30 -4.13
C SER A 89 4.80 -6.64 -3.84
N SER A 90 5.34 -7.69 -4.46
CA SER A 90 6.80 -7.90 -4.43
C SER A 90 7.53 -6.88 -5.29
N GLN A 91 6.99 -6.54 -6.46
CA GLN A 91 7.56 -5.54 -7.37
C GLN A 91 6.48 -4.60 -7.91
N LEU A 92 6.84 -3.33 -8.06
CA LEU A 92 5.96 -2.32 -8.66
C LEU A 92 6.73 -1.52 -9.70
N ARG A 93 6.15 -1.41 -10.90
CA ARG A 93 6.75 -0.67 -12.02
C ARG A 93 5.73 0.23 -12.68
N LEU A 94 6.11 1.48 -12.88
CA LEU A 94 5.34 2.48 -13.61
C LEU A 94 6.11 2.85 -14.87
N ARG A 95 5.41 2.95 -16.00
CA ARG A 95 5.98 3.44 -17.26
C ARG A 95 5.00 4.35 -18.00
N ASP A 96 5.48 5.44 -18.59
CA ASP A 96 4.66 6.33 -19.42
C ASP A 96 3.41 6.87 -18.68
N CYS A 97 3.54 7.13 -17.38
CA CYS A 97 2.43 7.56 -16.52
C CYS A 97 2.52 9.04 -16.13
N GLN A 98 1.38 9.68 -15.89
CA GLN A 98 1.35 11.10 -15.50
C GLN A 98 0.34 11.35 -14.37
N ASN A 99 0.74 12.14 -13.37
CA ASN A 99 -0.12 12.54 -12.25
C ASN A 99 -0.71 11.31 -11.53
N ILE A 100 0.17 10.55 -10.86
CA ILE A 100 -0.16 9.30 -10.19
C ILE A 100 0.00 9.44 -8.68
N TYR A 101 -1.05 9.10 -7.94
CA TYR A 101 -0.94 8.88 -6.50
C TYR A 101 -0.75 7.39 -6.22
N LEU A 102 0.37 7.04 -5.61
CA LEU A 102 0.73 5.67 -5.32
C LEU A 102 0.86 5.46 -3.81
N TYR A 103 0.02 4.60 -3.24
CA TYR A 103 0.10 4.20 -1.84
C TYR A 103 0.47 2.73 -1.80
N THR A 104 1.73 2.43 -1.44
CA THR A 104 2.29 1.11 -1.72
C THR A 104 3.01 0.47 -0.55
N ALA A 105 2.93 -0.86 -0.51
CA ALA A 105 3.76 -1.74 0.29
C ALA A 105 4.53 -2.62 -0.70
N CYS A 106 5.84 -2.37 -0.86
CA CYS A 106 6.69 -3.11 -1.79
C CYS A 106 7.88 -3.75 -1.08
N GLU A 107 8.18 -5.02 -1.42
CA GLU A 107 9.37 -5.72 -0.93
C GLU A 107 10.64 -5.27 -1.66
N SER A 108 10.52 -4.77 -2.90
CA SER A 108 11.57 -4.09 -3.65
C SER A 108 11.33 -2.59 -3.73
N ASP A 109 12.35 -1.87 -4.20
CA ASP A 109 12.22 -0.45 -4.56
C ASP A 109 11.18 -0.30 -5.69
N PRO A 110 10.16 0.56 -5.55
CA PRO A 110 9.27 0.92 -6.64
C PRO A 110 10.06 1.57 -7.77
N ILE A 111 9.76 1.18 -9.01
CA ILE A 111 10.45 1.67 -10.20
C ILE A 111 9.51 2.57 -11.00
N ILE A 112 10.03 3.71 -11.45
CA ILE A 112 9.36 4.56 -12.44
C ILE A 112 10.26 4.75 -13.67
N GLU A 113 9.64 4.91 -14.84
CA GLU A 113 10.30 5.18 -16.12
C GLU A 113 9.37 6.05 -16.98
N ALA A 114 9.92 7.06 -17.67
CA ALA A 114 9.19 7.97 -18.55
C ALA A 114 7.88 8.51 -17.95
N SER A 115 7.87 8.75 -16.63
CA SER A 115 6.66 9.13 -15.88
C SER A 115 6.89 10.45 -15.14
N THR A 116 5.86 11.25 -14.95
CA THR A 116 5.95 12.55 -14.24
C THR A 116 4.81 12.75 -13.24
N ASP A 117 5.02 13.66 -12.28
CA ASP A 117 4.05 14.01 -11.25
C ASP A 117 3.58 12.80 -10.43
N VAL A 118 4.51 11.91 -10.06
CA VAL A 118 4.22 10.74 -9.22
C VAL A 118 4.36 11.09 -7.75
N ILE A 119 3.29 10.95 -6.96
CA ILE A 119 3.33 11.11 -5.50
C ILE A 119 3.24 9.74 -4.85
N ILE A 120 4.26 9.35 -4.08
CA ILE A 120 4.30 8.05 -3.40
C ILE A 120 4.09 8.17 -1.89
N GLY A 121 3.30 7.29 -1.30
CA GLY A 121 3.03 7.20 0.12
C GLY A 121 2.99 5.76 0.63
N PRO A 122 2.94 5.57 1.96
CA PRO A 122 2.83 4.25 2.55
C PRO A 122 1.45 3.64 2.27
N TYR A 123 1.40 2.32 2.17
CA TYR A 123 0.15 1.56 2.19
C TYR A 123 -0.49 1.55 3.59
N PHE A 124 -1.82 1.69 3.65
CA PHE A 124 -2.58 1.72 4.91
C PHE A 124 -3.96 1.02 4.80
N LEU A 125 -4.12 0.11 3.84
CA LEU A 125 -5.39 -0.58 3.63
C LEU A 125 -5.55 -1.76 4.62
N SER A 126 -6.78 -1.89 5.13
CA SER A 126 -7.27 -3.02 5.90
C SER A 126 -8.64 -3.45 5.37
N TYR A 127 -8.91 -4.75 5.36
CA TYR A 127 -10.21 -5.32 5.03
C TYR A 127 -10.29 -6.76 5.56
N LYS A 128 -11.49 -7.30 5.67
CA LYS A 128 -11.73 -8.67 6.11
C LYS A 128 -11.08 -9.69 5.17
N GLY A 129 -10.20 -10.51 5.71
CA GLY A 129 -9.44 -11.51 4.95
C GLY A 129 -8.06 -11.06 4.46
N ILE A 130 -7.68 -9.79 4.67
CA ILE A 130 -6.38 -9.26 4.22
C ILE A 130 -5.18 -10.10 4.73
N LYS A 131 -5.23 -10.57 5.97
CA LYS A 131 -4.17 -11.42 6.55
C LYS A 131 -3.96 -12.68 5.71
N ASP A 132 -5.04 -13.41 5.45
CA ASP A 132 -5.00 -14.68 4.72
C ASP A 132 -4.57 -14.46 3.26
N HIS A 133 -4.96 -13.33 2.67
CA HIS A 133 -4.49 -12.96 1.33
C HIS A 133 -3.00 -12.64 1.30
N PHE A 134 -2.43 -11.96 2.31
CA PHE A 134 -0.98 -11.72 2.39
C PHE A 134 -0.22 -13.02 2.54
N THR A 135 -0.72 -13.93 3.40
CA THR A 135 -0.17 -15.27 3.56
C THR A 135 -0.23 -16.06 2.25
N SER A 136 -1.37 -16.05 1.55
CA SER A 136 -1.57 -16.74 0.27
C SER A 136 -0.66 -16.15 -0.83
N ALA A 137 -0.48 -14.83 -0.81
CA ALA A 137 0.39 -14.13 -1.74
C ALA A 137 1.88 -14.33 -1.42
N LYS A 138 2.23 -14.87 -0.24
CA LYS A 138 3.59 -15.00 0.30
C LYS A 138 4.33 -13.66 0.43
N LEU A 139 3.59 -12.58 0.63
CA LEU A 139 4.16 -11.26 0.92
C LEU A 139 4.30 -11.08 2.43
N SER A 140 5.44 -10.57 2.86
CA SER A 140 5.62 -10.19 4.26
C SER A 140 5.18 -8.76 4.51
N ASN A 141 4.24 -8.59 5.44
CA ASN A 141 3.78 -7.27 5.91
C ASN A 141 4.91 -6.43 6.55
N PHE A 142 6.01 -7.04 7.00
CA PHE A 142 7.15 -6.34 7.60
C PHE A 142 8.32 -6.12 6.63
N LYS A 143 8.33 -6.80 5.47
CA LYS A 143 9.31 -6.53 4.39
C LYS A 143 8.80 -5.50 3.39
N ALA A 144 7.47 -5.41 3.24
CA ALA A 144 6.83 -4.56 2.26
C ALA A 144 6.77 -3.08 2.70
N THR A 145 7.90 -2.51 3.14
CA THR A 145 8.01 -1.16 3.73
C THR A 145 8.89 -0.21 2.91
N ARG A 146 9.41 -0.65 1.75
CA ARG A 146 10.35 0.11 0.91
C ARG A 146 9.71 1.18 0.03
N TRP A 147 8.49 1.60 0.34
CA TRP A 147 7.71 2.52 -0.50
C TRP A 147 8.43 3.84 -0.79
N ALA A 148 9.27 4.33 0.11
CA ALA A 148 9.92 5.64 -0.04
C ALA A 148 11.23 5.64 -0.85
N GLN A 149 11.70 4.45 -1.26
CA GLN A 149 12.94 4.24 -2.01
C GLN A 149 12.63 4.03 -3.49
N ILE A 150 12.27 5.10 -4.20
CA ILE A 150 11.96 5.03 -5.63
C ILE A 150 13.25 5.02 -6.45
N TYR A 151 13.29 4.14 -7.45
CA TYR A 151 14.27 4.19 -8.51
C TYR A 151 13.64 4.74 -9.80
N ASP A 152 14.13 5.90 -10.26
CA ASP A 152 13.71 6.53 -11.52
C ASP A 152 14.72 6.22 -12.63
N PHE A 153 14.31 5.50 -13.67
CA PHE A 153 15.15 5.17 -14.83
C PHE A 153 15.40 6.37 -15.75
N THR A 154 14.55 7.40 -15.69
CA THR A 154 14.61 8.58 -16.56
C THR A 154 14.50 9.85 -15.72
N PRO A 155 15.43 10.08 -14.78
CA PRO A 155 15.38 11.23 -13.90
C PRO A 155 15.40 12.53 -14.71
N ASN A 156 14.70 13.54 -14.20
CA ASN A 156 14.68 14.87 -14.79
C ASN A 156 15.60 15.80 -13.98
N ASP A 157 16.56 16.40 -14.67
CA ASP A 157 17.62 17.24 -14.09
C ASP A 157 17.12 18.60 -13.54
N VAL A 158 15.90 19.01 -13.89
CA VAL A 158 15.33 20.32 -13.50
C VAL A 158 14.26 20.17 -12.43
N THR A 159 13.28 19.31 -12.66
CA THR A 159 12.16 19.07 -11.75
C THR A 159 12.02 17.58 -11.51
N PRO A 160 12.07 17.09 -10.26
CA PRO A 160 11.89 15.68 -9.98
C PRO A 160 10.58 15.15 -10.55
N ASN A 161 10.63 13.97 -11.17
CA ASN A 161 9.45 13.29 -11.73
C ASN A 161 8.50 12.77 -10.65
N TRP A 162 8.97 12.70 -9.41
CA TRP A 162 8.24 12.15 -8.29
C TRP A 162 8.52 12.91 -7.00
N GLY A 163 7.60 12.78 -6.05
CA GLY A 163 7.70 13.31 -4.70
C GLY A 163 7.07 12.36 -3.69
N ARG A 164 7.34 12.61 -2.41
CA ARG A 164 6.73 11.85 -1.32
C ARG A 164 5.40 12.49 -0.91
N TYR A 165 4.51 11.63 -0.47
CA TYR A 165 3.22 11.99 0.10
C TYR A 165 3.42 12.80 1.38
N ASP A 166 2.62 13.85 1.49
CA ASP A 166 2.56 14.79 2.59
C ASP A 166 1.11 14.81 3.12
N ARG A 167 0.96 14.32 4.36
CA ARG A 167 -0.32 14.18 5.04
C ARG A 167 -1.06 15.50 5.25
N GLU A 168 -0.34 16.61 5.29
CA GLU A 168 -0.95 17.93 5.46
C GLU A 168 -1.49 18.48 4.14
N LYS A 169 -0.92 18.04 3.01
CA LYS A 169 -1.28 18.52 1.67
C LYS A 169 -2.27 17.61 0.96
N GLN A 170 -2.23 16.32 1.23
CA GLN A 170 -3.00 15.32 0.47
C GLN A 170 -3.88 14.47 1.40
N ASP A 171 -5.17 14.41 1.07
CA ASP A 171 -6.15 13.61 1.78
C ASP A 171 -6.48 12.33 0.97
N PRO A 172 -5.92 11.16 1.34
CA PRO A 172 -6.14 9.92 0.62
C PRO A 172 -7.61 9.48 0.63
N HIS A 173 -8.43 9.92 1.60
CA HIS A 173 -9.85 9.58 1.63
C HIS A 173 -10.62 10.23 0.47
N LYS A 174 -10.13 11.33 -0.11
CA LYS A 174 -10.71 11.94 -1.32
C LYS A 174 -10.47 11.12 -2.58
N PHE A 175 -9.42 10.30 -2.59
CA PHE A 175 -8.96 9.53 -3.77
C PHE A 175 -9.15 8.02 -3.63
N ILE A 176 -9.38 7.54 -2.40
CA ILE A 176 -9.67 6.15 -2.07
C ILE A 176 -10.99 6.14 -1.28
N CYS A 177 -12.07 6.65 -1.88
CA CYS A 177 -13.38 6.49 -1.28
C CYS A 177 -13.79 5.01 -1.34
N PRO A 178 -14.14 4.34 -0.23
CA PRO A 178 -14.99 3.16 -0.32
C PRO A 178 -16.26 3.60 -1.03
N PRO A 179 -16.67 2.88 -2.08
CA PRO A 179 -17.68 3.41 -2.93
C PRO A 179 -19.07 3.32 -2.29
N MET A 180 -19.84 4.40 -2.37
CA MET A 180 -21.26 4.39 -2.07
C MET A 180 -22.03 3.64 -3.17
N PRO A 181 -23.08 2.84 -2.85
CA PRO A 181 -23.75 2.73 -1.57
C PRO A 181 -23.13 1.66 -0.66
N ILE A 182 -23.10 1.98 0.64
CA ILE A 182 -22.54 1.22 1.76
C ILE A 182 -22.80 -0.31 1.71
N CYS A 183 -23.91 -0.76 1.12
CA CYS A 183 -24.34 -2.17 1.16
C CYS A 183 -23.42 -3.18 0.45
N GLU A 184 -22.72 -2.83 -0.64
CA GLU A 184 -21.93 -3.82 -1.39
C GLU A 184 -20.59 -4.16 -0.74
N PHE A 185 -20.11 -3.29 0.16
CA PHE A 185 -18.77 -3.35 0.76
C PHE A 185 -18.80 -3.46 2.29
N GLU A 186 -19.97 -3.38 2.92
CA GLU A 186 -20.11 -3.36 4.38
C GLU A 186 -19.52 -4.61 5.04
N ASP A 187 -19.76 -5.78 4.45
CA ASP A 187 -19.24 -7.08 4.91
C ASP A 187 -17.73 -7.22 4.74
N LEU A 188 -17.10 -6.37 3.92
CA LEU A 188 -15.66 -6.39 3.66
C LEU A 188 -14.88 -5.61 4.72
N GLU A 189 -15.54 -4.83 5.58
CA GLU A 189 -14.93 -4.12 6.72
C GLU A 189 -13.70 -3.29 6.30
N ILE A 190 -13.78 -2.63 5.13
CA ILE A 190 -12.67 -1.85 4.57
C ILE A 190 -12.37 -0.65 5.46
N SER A 191 -11.10 -0.48 5.82
CA SER A 191 -10.61 0.67 6.56
C SER A 191 -9.32 1.21 5.97
N LEU A 192 -9.19 2.53 6.05
CA LEU A 192 -8.00 3.30 5.68
C LEU A 192 -7.37 3.99 6.90
N GLU A 193 -7.77 3.61 8.11
CA GLU A 193 -7.16 4.09 9.35
C GLU A 193 -5.78 3.44 9.53
N ALA A 194 -4.76 4.25 9.80
CA ALA A 194 -3.40 3.74 9.99
C ALA A 194 -3.30 2.70 11.13
N SER A 195 -4.09 2.85 12.19
CA SER A 195 -4.19 1.91 13.32
C SER A 195 -4.76 0.54 12.93
N LYS A 196 -5.58 0.49 11.89
CA LYS A 196 -6.21 -0.75 11.38
C LYS A 196 -5.43 -1.38 10.24
N SER A 197 -4.48 -0.67 9.64
CA SER A 197 -3.62 -1.17 8.56
C SER A 197 -2.97 -2.51 8.93
N PHE A 198 -2.92 -3.43 7.96
CA PHE A 198 -2.24 -4.71 8.12
C PHE A 198 -0.71 -4.57 8.03
N VAL A 199 -0.23 -3.60 7.26
CA VAL A 199 1.19 -3.25 7.13
C VAL A 199 1.47 -2.05 8.05
N PRO A 200 2.54 -2.07 8.88
CA PRO A 200 2.92 -0.90 9.65
C PRO A 200 3.13 0.31 8.73
N VAL A 201 2.38 1.37 8.98
CA VAL A 201 2.48 2.61 8.22
C VAL A 201 3.72 3.36 8.71
N THR A 202 4.74 3.45 7.85
CA THR A 202 5.99 4.17 8.14
C THR A 202 5.94 5.60 7.60
N ARG A 203 6.73 6.50 8.20
CA ARG A 203 6.97 7.85 7.69
C ARG A 203 8.40 7.94 7.19
N TYR A 204 8.59 8.51 6.02
CA TYR A 204 9.92 8.78 5.54
C TYR A 204 10.45 10.08 6.18
N THR A 205 11.74 10.10 6.52
CA THR A 205 12.45 11.29 6.98
C THR A 205 13.80 11.33 6.31
N ASP A 206 14.18 12.49 5.75
CA ASP A 206 15.47 12.63 5.08
C ASP A 206 16.62 12.49 6.09
N GLU A 207 17.70 11.82 5.68
CA GLU A 207 18.84 11.54 6.57
C GLU A 207 19.50 12.81 7.14
N GLU A 208 19.46 13.92 6.39
CA GLU A 208 19.96 15.21 6.87
C GLU A 208 19.13 15.78 8.02
N ASP A 209 17.79 15.61 8.00
CA ASP A 209 16.90 16.02 9.10
C ASP A 209 17.11 15.12 10.33
N LEU A 210 17.34 13.82 10.11
CA LEU A 210 17.62 12.85 11.16
C LEU A 210 18.93 13.15 11.91
N LEU A 211 19.96 13.61 11.20
CA LEU A 211 21.29 13.90 11.78
C LEU A 211 21.29 15.11 12.72
N HIS A 212 20.36 16.05 12.56
CA HIS A 212 20.40 17.33 13.27
C HIS A 212 19.36 17.47 14.39
N ARG A 213 18.27 16.69 14.40
CA ARG A 213 17.09 17.04 15.22
C ARG A 213 16.40 15.90 15.97
N GLN A 214 16.67 14.63 15.68
CA GLN A 214 15.89 13.52 16.25
C GLN A 214 16.75 12.36 16.72
N ARG A 215 16.47 11.82 17.91
CA ARG A 215 17.15 10.62 18.40
C ARG A 215 16.55 9.39 17.71
N ARG A 216 17.41 8.61 17.07
CA ARG A 216 17.08 7.32 16.46
C ARG A 216 17.04 6.22 17.52
N HIS A 217 16.00 5.40 17.49
CA HIS A 217 15.84 4.23 18.35
C HIS A 217 15.57 2.98 17.50
N GLU A 218 16.00 1.83 18.01
CA GLU A 218 15.70 0.52 17.42
C GLU A 218 15.07 -0.38 18.49
N ILE A 219 14.01 -1.08 18.10
CA ILE A 219 13.47 -2.20 18.88
C ILE A 219 13.40 -3.44 18.00
N ILE A 220 13.85 -4.56 18.55
CA ILE A 220 13.99 -5.84 17.84
C ILE A 220 13.00 -6.83 18.45
N PHE A 221 12.20 -7.45 17.60
CA PHE A 221 11.29 -8.54 17.94
C PHE A 221 11.76 -9.80 17.21
N ASP A 222 11.74 -10.96 17.87
CA ASP A 222 12.02 -12.26 17.24
C ASP A 222 10.69 -12.98 16.98
N LEU A 223 10.37 -13.23 15.71
CA LEU A 223 9.16 -13.94 15.31
C LEU A 223 9.42 -15.44 15.24
N GLN A 224 9.00 -16.17 16.27
CA GLN A 224 9.07 -17.63 16.32
C GLN A 224 7.70 -18.28 16.08
N GLN A 225 6.60 -17.58 16.34
CA GLN A 225 5.23 -18.07 16.27
C GLN A 225 4.25 -16.99 15.78
N ASP A 226 3.04 -17.41 15.40
CA ASP A 226 1.98 -16.51 14.91
C ASP A 226 1.52 -15.46 15.94
N ASP A 227 1.57 -15.78 17.24
CA ASP A 227 1.20 -14.82 18.30
C ASP A 227 2.22 -13.68 18.45
N ASP A 228 3.44 -13.85 17.92
CA ASP A 228 4.45 -12.78 17.90
C ASP A 228 4.01 -11.66 16.96
N PHE A 229 3.37 -11.98 15.82
CA PHE A 229 2.80 -10.97 14.93
C PHE A 229 1.79 -10.07 15.65
N LYS A 230 0.86 -10.67 16.42
CA LYS A 230 -0.15 -9.90 17.16
C LYS A 230 0.52 -8.99 18.17
N THR A 231 1.51 -9.50 18.89
CA THR A 231 2.28 -8.75 19.89
C THR A 231 2.99 -7.55 19.26
N VAL A 232 3.70 -7.77 18.15
CA VAL A 232 4.41 -6.71 17.41
C VAL A 232 3.44 -5.65 16.89
N MET A 233 2.31 -6.06 16.31
CA MET A 233 1.32 -5.12 15.79
C MET A 233 0.55 -4.38 16.90
N THR A 234 0.35 -4.99 18.07
CA THR A 234 -0.20 -4.28 19.24
C THR A 234 0.77 -3.21 19.71
N TYR A 235 2.06 -3.55 19.86
CA TYR A 235 3.10 -2.57 20.20
C TYR A 235 3.14 -1.42 19.16
N TYR A 236 3.10 -1.76 17.87
CA TYR A 236 3.04 -0.77 16.79
C TYR A 236 1.90 0.23 17.00
N ARG A 237 0.68 -0.29 17.21
CA ARG A 237 -0.52 0.52 17.36
C ARG A 237 -0.46 1.42 18.58
N GLU A 238 -0.06 0.87 19.73
CA GLU A 238 0.03 1.63 20.98
C GLU A 238 1.08 2.75 20.94
N LYS A 239 2.16 2.55 20.18
CA LYS A 239 3.30 3.48 20.16
C LYS A 239 3.27 4.51 19.03
N PHE A 240 2.77 4.13 17.85
CA PHE A 240 2.93 4.93 16.64
C PHE A 240 1.63 5.33 15.96
N THR A 241 0.48 4.86 16.46
CA THR A 241 -0.83 5.27 15.95
C THR A 241 -1.57 5.96 17.08
N THR A 242 -2.02 7.20 16.89
CA THR A 242 -2.79 7.86 17.95
C THR A 242 -4.24 7.33 17.93
N PRO A 243 -4.95 7.27 19.07
CA PRO A 243 -6.33 6.79 19.10
C PRO A 243 -7.36 7.60 18.30
N ASN A 244 -6.98 8.67 17.58
CA ASN A 244 -7.88 9.48 16.75
C ASN A 244 -7.11 10.11 15.56
N ASP A 245 -6.48 9.29 14.73
CA ASP A 245 -5.85 9.75 13.47
C ASP A 245 -6.90 10.10 12.40
N LEU A 246 -7.72 11.11 12.70
CA LEU A 246 -8.19 12.21 11.86
C LEU A 246 -9.07 13.10 12.77
N ASN A 247 -8.48 14.19 13.27
CA ASN A 247 -9.22 15.36 13.81
C ASN A 247 -9.72 15.31 15.27
N THR A 248 -8.86 15.03 16.27
CA THR A 248 -9.15 15.51 17.64
C THR A 248 -7.94 16.11 18.33
N ASP A 249 -8.17 17.30 18.89
CA ASP A 249 -7.28 18.03 19.78
C ASP A 249 -6.61 17.17 20.85
N ARG A 250 -5.30 17.43 20.97
CA ARG A 250 -4.45 17.49 22.18
C ARG A 250 -5.01 16.81 23.43
N ILE A 251 -4.25 15.86 24.01
CA ILE A 251 -3.88 15.80 25.45
C ILE A 251 -2.88 14.64 25.73
N ARG A 252 -1.85 14.95 26.54
CA ARG A 252 -0.86 14.11 27.28
C ARG A 252 0.45 13.68 26.59
N GLY A 253 1.42 14.61 26.57
CA GLY A 253 2.51 14.65 27.58
C GLY A 253 3.56 13.54 27.65
N GLY A 254 3.66 12.66 26.66
CA GLY A 254 4.84 11.80 26.45
C GLY A 254 5.67 12.27 25.26
N PRO A 255 6.97 11.89 25.16
CA PRO A 255 7.71 12.05 23.92
C PRO A 255 6.92 11.35 22.81
N ARG A 256 6.54 12.11 21.78
CA ARG A 256 5.88 11.56 20.62
C ARG A 256 6.92 10.84 19.78
N HIS A 257 6.53 9.73 19.16
CA HIS A 257 7.42 8.97 18.30
C HIS A 257 6.71 8.66 16.99
N PHE A 258 7.48 8.56 15.91
CA PHE A 258 6.96 8.03 14.65
C PHE A 258 7.84 6.87 14.16
N LEU A 259 7.19 5.89 13.56
CA LEU A 259 7.88 4.77 12.93
C LEU A 259 8.45 5.22 11.59
N GLY A 260 9.77 5.28 11.50
CA GLY A 260 10.45 5.70 10.28
C GLY A 260 10.65 4.56 9.28
N ASN A 261 11.04 3.39 9.78
CA ASN A 261 11.25 2.22 8.94
C ASN A 261 11.00 0.90 9.69
N VAL A 262 10.73 -0.16 8.93
CA VAL A 262 10.70 -1.54 9.42
C VAL A 262 11.63 -2.37 8.57
N GLU A 263 12.53 -3.09 9.22
CA GLU A 263 13.41 -4.06 8.56
C GLU A 263 13.11 -5.47 9.05
N MET A 264 13.33 -6.46 8.18
CA MET A 264 13.33 -7.87 8.58
C MET A 264 14.71 -8.50 8.32
N ARG A 265 15.24 -9.20 9.32
CA ARG A 265 16.50 -9.96 9.24
C ARG A 265 16.27 -11.39 9.74
N GLY A 266 16.07 -12.32 8.81
CA GLY A 266 15.65 -13.67 9.17
C GLY A 266 14.26 -13.66 9.80
N THR A 267 14.17 -14.09 11.07
CA THR A 267 12.95 -14.05 11.90
C THR A 267 12.80 -12.74 12.67
N GLN A 268 13.81 -11.87 12.67
CA GLN A 268 13.76 -10.63 13.44
C GLN A 268 13.05 -9.53 12.67
N VAL A 269 12.14 -8.82 13.36
CA VAL A 269 11.55 -7.56 12.91
C VAL A 269 12.18 -6.42 13.71
N ILE A 270 12.70 -5.43 13.01
CA ILE A 270 13.37 -4.28 13.61
C ILE A 270 12.55 -3.04 13.28
N PHE A 271 11.98 -2.40 14.30
CA PHE A 271 11.35 -1.10 14.14
C PHE A 271 12.38 -0.01 14.41
N ILE A 272 12.56 0.86 13.42
CA ILE A 272 13.40 2.04 13.51
C ILE A 272 12.47 3.23 13.65
N TYR A 273 12.55 3.91 14.79
CA TYR A 273 11.67 5.03 15.12
C TYR A 273 12.44 6.21 15.69
N TYR A 274 11.80 7.36 15.65
CA TYR A 274 12.41 8.64 16.00
C TYR A 274 11.48 9.41 16.94
N ASP A 275 12.07 10.26 17.78
CA ASP A 275 11.32 11.22 18.59
C ASP A 275 10.76 12.32 17.67
N GLU A 276 9.47 12.65 17.77
CA GLU A 276 8.92 13.85 17.13
C GLU A 276 9.45 15.09 17.87
N GLU A 277 9.69 16.17 17.12
CA GLU A 277 10.08 17.45 17.73
C GLU A 277 8.98 17.93 18.69
N ASP A 278 9.38 18.34 19.90
CA ASP A 278 8.48 19.02 20.81
C ASP A 278 8.23 20.45 20.29
N GLU A 279 7.13 20.64 19.57
CA GLU A 279 6.71 21.95 19.02
C GLU A 279 6.57 23.04 20.10
N SER A 280 6.60 22.68 21.39
CA SER A 280 6.56 23.63 22.51
C SER A 280 7.89 24.37 22.77
N VAL A 281 8.98 24.02 22.05
CA VAL A 281 10.32 24.61 22.23
C VAL A 281 10.73 25.54 21.06
N LYS A 282 9.81 25.84 20.13
CA LYS A 282 10.01 26.86 19.08
C LYS A 282 9.43 28.22 19.47
#